data_AF-A0A7T7BNT5-F1
#
_entry.id   AF-A0A7T7BNT5-F1
#
_cell.length_a   1.000
_cell.length_b   1.000
_cell.length_c   1.000
_cell.angle_alpha   90.00
_cell.angle_beta   90.00
_cell.angle_gamma   90.00
#
_symmetry.space_group_name_H-M   'P 1'
#
loop_
_entity.id
_entity.type
_entity.pdbx_description
1 polymer ?
#
loop_
_entity_poly.entity_id
_entity_poly.type
_entity_poly.pdbx_seq_one_letter_code
_entity_poly.pdbx_strand_id
1 'polypeptide(L)'
;METLSILSQLNTSARATSYLKVPSNETIRLQNFIENEFLASEHITEWINSRSPHSGELLLDVPCSPPSVVDYAVNVAYRAFPAWSRTTPHERSEILLRIASILEEWKELFAVWENMDQGKPMLRARAEVDHSIQHFRYFARYILHDESAVRLNKGLEESTLTYEYRVPVGVCAIITSSNMPLYLLTAKIAACLAFGCTGVAKPSELTSMTAFRKF
;
A
#
# COMPACT_ATOMS: atom_id res chain seq x y z
N MET A 1 -2.96 10.05 -17.01
CA MET A 1 -1.82 11.00 -16.88
C MET A 1 -2.21 12.28 -16.14
N GLU A 2 -3.44 12.77 -16.30
CA GLU A 2 -3.93 14.01 -15.68
C GLU A 2 -4.05 13.93 -14.14
N THR A 3 -4.62 12.84 -13.59
CA THR A 3 -4.82 12.68 -12.13
C THR A 3 -3.53 12.80 -11.31
N LEU A 4 -2.45 12.10 -11.72
CA LEU A 4 -1.17 12.16 -11.01
C LEU A 4 -0.53 13.55 -11.10
N SER A 5 -0.76 14.27 -12.20
CA SER A 5 -0.29 15.64 -12.37
C SER A 5 -0.98 16.56 -11.37
N ILE A 6 -2.32 16.52 -11.29
CA ILE A 6 -3.11 17.29 -10.32
C ILE A 6 -2.66 16.96 -8.89
N LEU A 7 -2.63 15.68 -8.53
CA LEU A 7 -2.25 15.23 -7.18
C LEU A 7 -0.83 15.67 -6.79
N SER A 8 0.12 15.66 -7.73
CA SER A 8 1.49 16.12 -7.48
C SER A 8 1.60 17.62 -7.16
N GLN A 9 0.65 18.43 -7.65
CA GLN A 9 0.59 19.86 -7.34
C GLN A 9 0.04 20.13 -5.94
N LEU A 10 -0.72 19.18 -5.37
CA LEU A 10 -1.30 19.25 -4.01
C LEU A 10 -0.27 18.87 -2.93
N ASN A 11 0.94 19.43 -3.01
CA ASN A 11 2.08 19.11 -2.17
C ASN A 11 2.25 20.01 -0.94
N THR A 12 1.34 20.96 -0.71
CA THR A 12 1.34 21.85 0.45
C THR A 12 -0.07 22.07 0.96
N SER A 13 -0.21 22.31 2.27
CA SER A 13 -1.51 22.58 2.91
C SER A 13 -2.21 23.80 2.31
N ALA A 14 -1.45 24.82 1.87
CA ALA A 14 -2.02 26.00 1.21
C ALA A 14 -2.66 25.64 -0.13
N ARG A 15 -1.95 24.88 -0.99
CA ARG A 15 -2.49 24.44 -2.30
C ARG A 15 -3.68 23.50 -2.13
N ALA A 16 -3.59 22.56 -1.19
CA ALA A 16 -4.69 21.68 -0.82
C ALA A 16 -5.94 22.46 -0.38
N THR A 17 -5.77 23.42 0.52
CA THR A 17 -6.88 24.26 1.01
C THR A 17 -7.49 25.10 -0.10
N SER A 18 -6.66 25.69 -0.96
CA SER A 18 -7.14 26.45 -2.12
C SER A 18 -7.92 25.55 -3.08
N TYR A 19 -7.45 24.33 -3.33
CA TYR A 19 -8.14 23.36 -4.17
C TYR A 19 -9.52 22.96 -3.59
N LEU A 20 -9.61 22.74 -2.28
CA LEU A 20 -10.88 22.38 -1.61
C LEU A 20 -11.91 23.51 -1.54
N LYS A 21 -11.49 24.77 -1.68
CA LYS A 21 -12.37 25.95 -1.60
C LYS A 21 -13.08 26.30 -2.91
N VAL A 22 -12.63 25.75 -4.04
CA VAL A 22 -13.21 26.04 -5.36
C VAL A 22 -14.26 24.97 -5.68
N PRO A 23 -15.56 25.31 -5.68
CA PRO A 23 -16.64 24.32 -5.85
C PRO A 23 -16.68 23.66 -7.25
N SER A 24 -15.95 24.22 -8.22
CA SER A 24 -15.91 23.77 -9.62
C SER A 24 -14.61 23.06 -10.00
N ASN A 25 -13.78 22.66 -9.04
CA ASN A 25 -12.56 21.93 -9.37
C ASN A 25 -12.89 20.55 -9.93
N GLU A 26 -12.09 20.15 -10.92
CA GLU A 26 -12.22 18.89 -11.61
C GLU A 26 -12.01 17.73 -10.63
N THR A 27 -12.99 16.81 -10.56
CA THR A 27 -12.95 15.66 -9.64
C THR A 27 -11.76 14.76 -9.93
N ILE A 28 -11.04 14.36 -8.87
CA ILE A 28 -9.86 13.52 -9.00
C ILE A 28 -10.32 12.07 -9.22
N ARG A 29 -10.15 11.58 -10.45
CA ARG A 29 -10.50 10.19 -10.78
C ARG A 29 -9.33 9.25 -10.53
N LEU A 30 -9.49 8.35 -9.57
CA LEU A 30 -8.51 7.31 -9.30
C LEU A 30 -8.61 6.17 -10.33
N GLN A 31 -7.54 5.39 -10.44
CA GLN A 31 -7.46 4.22 -11.32
C GLN A 31 -6.82 3.07 -10.54
N ASN A 32 -7.23 1.83 -10.85
CA ASN A 32 -6.57 0.66 -10.27
C ASN A 32 -5.16 0.53 -10.86
N PHE A 33 -4.19 0.22 -10.00
CA PHE A 33 -2.82 -0.08 -10.41
C PHE A 33 -2.60 -1.59 -10.40
N ILE A 34 -2.47 -2.19 -11.59
CA ILE A 34 -2.32 -3.64 -11.78
C ILE A 34 -1.26 -3.88 -12.86
N GLU A 35 -0.37 -4.86 -12.66
CA GLU A 35 0.69 -5.23 -13.63
C GLU A 35 1.58 -4.05 -14.05
N ASN A 36 1.95 -3.20 -13.08
CA ASN A 36 2.76 -1.99 -13.27
C ASN A 36 2.11 -0.86 -14.09
N GLU A 37 0.81 -0.98 -14.39
CA GLU A 37 0.04 -0.01 -15.18
C GLU A 37 -1.23 0.44 -14.45
N PHE A 38 -1.67 1.66 -14.76
CA PHE A 38 -2.99 2.13 -14.33
C PHE A 38 -4.01 1.69 -15.37
N LEU A 39 -5.02 0.93 -14.96
CA LEU A 39 -6.12 0.54 -15.84
C LEU A 39 -6.84 1.78 -16.37
N ALA A 40 -7.05 1.84 -17.68
CA ALA A 40 -7.72 2.96 -18.32
C ALA A 40 -9.13 3.19 -17.74
N SER A 41 -9.50 4.46 -17.57
CA SER A 41 -10.82 4.85 -17.04
C SER A 41 -11.99 4.36 -17.89
N GLU A 42 -11.74 4.02 -19.15
CA GLU A 42 -12.71 3.44 -20.09
C GLU A 42 -13.21 2.06 -19.66
N HIS A 43 -12.43 1.34 -18.84
CA HIS A 43 -12.80 0.04 -18.27
C HIS A 43 -13.53 0.17 -16.92
N ILE A 44 -13.79 1.39 -16.46
CA ILE A 44 -14.47 1.68 -15.19
C ILE A 44 -15.89 2.15 -15.51
N THR A 45 -16.85 1.25 -15.32
CA THR A 45 -18.27 1.51 -15.62
C THR A 45 -19.00 2.20 -14.48
N GLU A 46 -18.51 2.02 -13.25
CA GLU A 46 -19.14 2.52 -12.04
C GLU A 46 -18.11 3.22 -11.14
N TRP A 47 -18.55 4.28 -10.46
CA TRP A 47 -17.70 5.12 -9.62
C TRP A 47 -18.32 5.28 -8.25
N ILE A 48 -17.47 5.28 -7.23
CA ILE A 48 -17.82 5.59 -5.86
C ILE A 48 -17.31 6.99 -5.55
N ASN A 49 -18.24 7.85 -5.15
CA ASN A 49 -17.95 9.24 -4.84
C ASN A 49 -17.42 9.37 -3.41
N SER A 50 -16.14 9.71 -3.24
CA SER A 50 -15.59 10.10 -1.95
C SER A 50 -15.63 11.62 -1.79
N ARG A 51 -16.25 12.07 -0.71
CA ARG A 51 -16.43 13.50 -0.41
C ARG A 51 -15.39 13.97 0.59
N SER A 52 -14.91 15.20 0.42
CA SER A 52 -13.96 15.77 1.36
C SER A 52 -14.63 15.96 2.72
N PRO A 53 -14.02 15.51 3.83
CA PRO A 53 -14.54 15.74 5.17
C PRO A 53 -14.46 17.22 5.59
N HIS A 54 -13.72 18.06 4.86
CA HIS A 54 -13.59 19.49 5.15
C HIS A 54 -14.76 20.33 4.63
N SER A 55 -15.30 19.98 3.46
CA SER A 55 -16.31 20.76 2.75
C SER A 55 -17.61 19.99 2.48
N GLY A 56 -17.58 18.66 2.49
CA GLY A 56 -18.68 17.80 2.02
C GLY A 56 -18.79 17.70 0.49
N GLU A 57 -17.98 18.45 -0.25
CA GLU A 57 -17.94 18.43 -1.70
C GLU A 57 -17.24 17.18 -2.23
N LEU A 58 -17.55 16.82 -3.48
CA LEU A 58 -16.93 15.67 -4.15
C LEU A 58 -15.42 15.89 -4.30
N LEU A 59 -14.60 14.97 -3.78
CA LEU A 59 -13.14 15.04 -3.84
C LEU A 59 -12.58 14.02 -4.84
N LEU A 60 -13.00 12.76 -4.71
CA LEU A 60 -12.50 11.65 -5.52
C LEU A 60 -13.66 10.88 -6.17
N ASP A 61 -13.43 10.43 -7.41
CA ASP A 61 -14.15 9.29 -7.96
C ASP A 61 -13.23 8.06 -7.84
N VAL A 62 -13.67 7.07 -7.06
CA VAL A 62 -12.94 5.80 -6.86
C VAL A 62 -13.60 4.72 -7.73
N PRO A 63 -12.83 3.93 -8.49
CA PRO A 63 -13.42 2.93 -9.37
C PRO A 63 -14.15 1.83 -8.61
N CYS A 64 -15.44 1.63 -8.90
CA CYS A 64 -16.19 0.45 -8.48
C CYS A 64 -15.93 -0.67 -9.49
N SER A 65 -14.96 -1.51 -9.19
CA SER A 65 -14.47 -2.50 -10.14
C SER A 65 -15.27 -3.80 -10.08
N PRO A 66 -15.63 -4.41 -11.21
CA PRO A 66 -16.35 -5.67 -11.23
C PRO A 66 -15.44 -6.84 -10.76
N PRO A 67 -16.02 -7.99 -10.39
CA PRO A 67 -15.25 -9.16 -9.96
C PRO A 67 -14.16 -9.59 -10.94
N SER A 68 -14.38 -9.44 -12.25
CA SER A 68 -13.39 -9.79 -13.29
C SER A 68 -12.08 -8.99 -13.18
N VAL A 69 -12.12 -7.74 -12.72
CA VAL A 69 -10.92 -6.93 -12.49
C VAL A 69 -10.18 -7.40 -11.24
N VAL A 70 -10.91 -7.87 -10.22
CA VAL A 70 -10.32 -8.47 -9.01
C VAL A 70 -9.63 -9.79 -9.37
N ASP A 71 -10.30 -10.66 -10.13
CA ASP A 71 -9.72 -11.92 -10.62
C ASP A 71 -8.46 -11.67 -11.44
N TYR A 72 -8.47 -10.64 -12.30
CA TYR A 72 -7.30 -10.21 -13.05
C TYR A 72 -6.14 -9.79 -12.13
N ALA A 73 -6.40 -8.94 -11.13
CA ALA A 73 -5.39 -8.51 -10.16
C ALA A 73 -4.79 -9.70 -9.38
N VAL A 74 -5.64 -10.63 -8.95
CA VAL A 74 -5.22 -11.84 -8.23
C VAL A 74 -4.37 -12.74 -9.14
N ASN A 75 -4.76 -12.93 -10.40
CA ASN A 75 -3.99 -13.72 -11.36
C ASN A 75 -2.62 -13.09 -11.65
N VAL A 76 -2.54 -11.76 -11.79
CA VAL A 76 -1.26 -11.04 -11.92
C VAL A 76 -0.37 -11.30 -10.70
N ALA A 77 -0.90 -11.15 -9.48
CA ALA A 77 -0.15 -11.40 -8.25
C ALA A 77 0.30 -12.88 -8.12
N TYR A 78 -0.54 -13.82 -8.56
CA TYR A 78 -0.22 -15.25 -8.61
C TYR A 78 0.90 -15.56 -9.59
N ARG A 79 0.89 -14.97 -10.79
CA ARG A 79 1.97 -15.11 -11.78
C ARG A 79 3.30 -14.53 -11.29
N ALA A 80 3.25 -13.45 -10.50
CA ALA A 80 4.45 -12.83 -9.92
C ALA A 80 5.04 -13.63 -8.73
N PHE A 81 4.22 -14.43 -8.04
CA PHE A 81 4.60 -15.10 -6.79
C PHE A 81 5.83 -16.02 -6.93
N PRO A 82 5.94 -16.94 -7.92
CA PRO A 82 7.10 -17.83 -8.02
C PRO A 82 8.44 -17.12 -8.19
N ALA A 83 8.45 -15.96 -8.86
CA ALA A 83 9.66 -15.16 -9.02
C ALA A 83 9.98 -14.41 -7.72
N TRP A 84 8.98 -13.77 -7.10
CA TRP A 84 9.16 -13.01 -5.88
C TRP A 84 9.51 -13.87 -4.66
N SER A 85 8.85 -15.02 -4.48
CA SER A 85 9.04 -15.91 -3.33
C SER A 85 10.43 -16.54 -3.28
N ARG A 86 11.13 -16.59 -4.43
CA ARG A 86 12.50 -17.15 -4.57
C ARG A 86 13.60 -16.12 -4.36
N THR A 87 13.26 -14.83 -4.24
CA THR A 87 14.24 -13.81 -3.85
C THR A 87 14.86 -14.14 -2.49
N THR A 88 16.06 -13.64 -2.25
CA THR A 88 16.73 -13.74 -0.95
C THR A 88 16.14 -12.73 0.04
N PRO A 89 16.22 -12.98 1.36
CA PRO A 89 15.87 -11.97 2.36
C PRO A 89 16.62 -10.65 2.17
N HIS A 90 17.87 -10.71 1.69
CA HIS A 90 18.69 -9.53 1.40
C HIS A 90 18.11 -8.68 0.26
N GLU A 91 17.77 -9.30 -0.88
CA GLU A 91 17.14 -8.57 -2.01
C GLU A 91 15.82 -7.91 -1.60
N ARG A 92 14.99 -8.63 -0.82
CA ARG A 92 13.75 -8.07 -0.29
C ARG A 92 14.00 -6.91 0.66
N SER A 93 14.99 -7.01 1.55
CA SER A 93 15.37 -5.94 2.46
C SER A 93 15.74 -4.67 1.68
N GLU A 94 16.58 -4.77 0.65
CA GLU A 94 16.99 -3.63 -0.17
C GLU A 94 15.80 -2.96 -0.87
N ILE A 95 14.86 -3.74 -1.40
CA ILE A 95 13.63 -3.22 -2.00
C ILE A 95 12.77 -2.48 -0.97
N LEU A 96 12.57 -3.06 0.22
CA LEU A 96 11.80 -2.43 1.29
C LEU A 96 12.46 -1.13 1.79
N LEU A 97 13.78 -1.11 1.92
CA LEU A 97 14.53 0.10 2.27
C LEU A 97 14.41 1.18 1.18
N ARG A 98 14.43 0.79 -0.10
CA ARG A 98 14.20 1.72 -1.20
C ARG A 98 12.79 2.30 -1.17
N ILE A 99 11.77 1.50 -0.92
CA ILE A 99 10.38 1.98 -0.76
C ILE A 99 10.31 2.97 0.40
N ALA A 100 10.94 2.65 1.55
CA ALA A 100 10.98 3.54 2.70
C ALA A 100 11.64 4.90 2.38
N SER A 101 12.76 4.89 1.66
CA SER A 101 13.45 6.11 1.25
C SER A 101 12.61 6.96 0.30
N ILE A 102 11.93 6.34 -0.67
CA ILE A 102 11.02 7.06 -1.56
C ILE A 102 9.86 7.66 -0.76
N LEU A 103 9.21 6.90 0.14
CA LEU A 103 8.14 7.44 0.99
C LEU A 103 8.60 8.64 1.85
N GLU A 104 9.84 8.61 2.33
CA GLU A 104 10.45 9.72 3.08
C GLU A 104 10.59 10.99 2.22
N GLU A 105 11.05 10.87 0.97
CA GLU A 105 11.16 11.99 0.03
C GLU A 105 9.81 12.68 -0.23
N TRP A 106 8.72 11.91 -0.20
CA TRP A 106 7.36 12.39 -0.44
C TRP A 106 6.54 12.57 0.84
N LYS A 107 7.18 12.57 2.02
CA LYS A 107 6.49 12.57 3.31
C LYS A 107 5.46 13.69 3.46
N GLU A 108 5.84 14.91 3.12
CA GLU A 108 4.94 16.07 3.26
C GLU A 108 3.76 15.98 2.27
N LEU A 109 3.99 15.48 1.05
CA LEU A 109 2.93 15.26 0.07
C LEU A 109 1.89 14.25 0.60
N PHE A 110 2.35 13.10 1.11
CA PHE A 110 1.45 12.11 1.69
C PHE A 110 0.71 12.63 2.92
N ALA A 111 1.37 13.44 3.76
CA ALA A 111 0.71 14.06 4.91
C ALA A 111 -0.40 15.03 4.48
N VAL A 112 -0.18 15.82 3.42
CA VAL A 112 -1.21 16.69 2.85
C VAL A 112 -2.37 15.88 2.29
N TRP A 113 -2.11 14.78 1.58
CA TRP A 113 -3.17 13.93 1.03
C TRP A 113 -3.97 13.22 2.13
N GLU A 114 -3.31 12.69 3.16
CA GLU A 114 -3.97 12.11 4.34
C GLU A 114 -4.87 13.14 5.06
N ASN A 115 -4.41 14.39 5.16
CA ASN A 115 -5.23 15.47 5.67
C ASN A 115 -6.45 15.70 4.75
N MET A 116 -6.25 15.91 3.45
CA MET A 116 -7.34 16.23 2.50
C MET A 116 -8.43 15.16 2.45
N ASP A 117 -8.02 13.89 2.40
CA ASP A 117 -8.88 12.74 2.15
C ASP A 117 -9.58 12.26 3.44
N GLN A 118 -8.84 12.15 4.55
CA GLN A 118 -9.40 11.65 5.81
C GLN A 118 -9.85 12.77 6.77
N GLY A 119 -9.26 13.97 6.69
CA GLY A 119 -9.61 15.13 7.52
C GLY A 119 -8.79 15.27 8.81
N LYS A 120 -7.81 14.40 9.08
CA LYS A 120 -6.96 14.49 10.28
C LYS A 120 -6.09 15.76 10.28
N PRO A 121 -5.77 16.33 11.45
CA PRO A 121 -4.80 17.42 11.56
C PRO A 121 -3.43 17.05 10.97
N MET A 122 -2.76 18.01 10.32
CA MET A 122 -1.44 17.80 9.67
C MET A 122 -0.39 17.18 10.60
N LEU A 123 -0.38 17.53 11.89
CA LEU A 123 0.54 16.94 12.85
C LEU A 123 0.34 15.41 12.98
N ARG A 124 -0.92 14.97 13.03
CA ARG A 124 -1.26 13.54 13.04
C ARG A 124 -0.94 12.89 11.70
N ALA A 125 -1.26 13.55 10.59
CA ALA A 125 -0.95 13.03 9.25
C ALA A 125 0.55 12.75 9.08
N ARG A 126 1.42 13.70 9.47
CA ARG A 126 2.88 13.51 9.40
C ARG A 126 3.36 12.35 10.26
N ALA A 127 2.84 12.21 11.47
CA ALA A 127 3.19 11.10 12.35
C ALA A 127 2.76 9.74 11.76
N GLU A 128 1.58 9.65 11.15
CA GLU A 128 1.13 8.43 10.49
C GLU A 128 2.00 8.07 9.28
N VAL A 129 2.44 9.06 8.49
CA VAL A 129 3.39 8.85 7.38
C VAL A 129 4.75 8.38 7.90
N ASP A 130 5.25 8.97 8.99
CA ASP A 130 6.48 8.53 9.64
C ASP A 130 6.41 7.07 10.05
N HIS A 131 5.31 6.66 10.69
CA HIS A 131 5.11 5.27 11.05
C HIS A 131 4.99 4.34 9.83
N SER A 132 4.38 4.82 8.75
CA SER A 132 4.28 4.09 7.48
C SER A 132 5.67 3.80 6.89
N ILE A 133 6.59 4.77 6.94
CA ILE A 133 8.00 4.60 6.55
C ILE A 133 8.68 3.59 7.47
N GLN A 134 8.45 3.67 8.79
CA GLN A 134 9.04 2.74 9.75
C GLN A 134 8.58 1.29 9.55
N HIS A 135 7.37 1.02 9.06
CA HIS A 135 6.95 -0.35 8.76
C HIS A 135 7.90 -1.04 7.77
N PHE A 136 8.23 -0.36 6.67
CA PHE A 136 9.15 -0.90 5.67
C PHE A 136 10.56 -1.08 6.24
N ARG A 137 11.08 -0.10 6.97
CA ARG A 137 12.41 -0.18 7.61
C ARG A 137 12.49 -1.31 8.65
N TYR A 138 11.43 -1.48 9.43
CA TYR A 138 11.32 -2.54 10.42
C TYR A 138 11.38 -3.91 9.76
N PHE A 139 10.50 -4.17 8.79
CA PHE A 139 10.45 -5.48 8.14
C PHE A 139 11.69 -5.78 7.30
N ALA A 140 12.30 -4.76 6.66
CA ALA A 140 13.57 -4.92 5.97
C ALA A 140 14.67 -5.47 6.89
N ARG A 141 14.76 -4.95 8.11
CA ARG A 141 15.74 -5.41 9.11
C ARG A 141 15.35 -6.75 9.72
N TYR A 142 14.06 -6.93 10.02
CA TYR A 142 13.53 -8.11 10.69
C TYR A 142 13.87 -9.39 9.92
N ILE A 143 13.62 -9.41 8.60
CA ILE A 143 13.80 -10.61 7.79
C ILE A 143 15.26 -11.05 7.62
N LEU A 144 16.23 -10.19 7.95
CA LEU A 144 17.65 -10.54 7.95
C LEU A 144 18.09 -11.26 9.23
N HIS A 145 17.27 -11.17 10.28
CA HIS A 145 17.54 -11.75 11.59
C HIS A 145 16.50 -12.82 11.97
N ASP A 146 15.66 -13.28 11.02
CA ASP A 146 14.74 -14.38 11.27
C ASP A 146 15.53 -15.68 11.44
N GLU A 147 15.31 -16.35 12.57
CA GLU A 147 15.99 -17.58 12.93
C GLU A 147 15.04 -18.77 12.80
N SER A 148 15.60 -19.89 12.34
CA SER A 148 14.93 -21.16 12.17
C SER A 148 15.52 -22.17 13.14
N ALA A 149 14.66 -22.88 13.88
CA ALA A 149 15.12 -23.82 14.89
C ALA A 149 15.50 -25.17 14.26
N VAL A 150 16.60 -25.75 14.75
CA VAL A 150 16.96 -27.14 14.49
C VAL A 150 17.05 -27.86 15.83
N ARG A 151 16.30 -28.95 15.98
CA ARG A 151 16.22 -29.72 17.22
C ARG A 151 16.73 -31.13 17.01
N LEU A 152 17.62 -31.58 17.89
CA LEU A 152 18.01 -32.98 17.98
C LEU A 152 17.08 -33.68 18.98
N ASN A 153 16.23 -34.58 18.49
CA ASN A 153 15.43 -35.44 19.34
C ASN A 153 16.20 -36.72 19.60
N LYS A 154 16.45 -37.02 20.87
CA LYS A 154 17.09 -38.27 21.28
C LYS A 154 16.00 -39.29 21.58
N GLY A 155 15.72 -40.17 20.61
CA GLY A 155 14.84 -41.31 20.83
C GLY A 155 15.52 -42.42 21.64
N LEU A 156 14.74 -43.44 22.01
CA LEU A 156 15.24 -44.60 22.75
C LEU A 156 16.22 -45.46 21.93
N GLU A 157 16.06 -45.50 20.61
CA GLU A 157 16.87 -46.33 19.71
C GLU A 157 17.71 -45.49 18.73
N GLU A 158 17.15 -44.39 18.22
CA GLU A 158 17.83 -43.50 17.26
C GLU A 158 17.58 -42.03 17.57
N SER A 159 18.51 -41.16 17.13
CA SER A 159 18.35 -39.72 17.21
C SER A 159 17.85 -39.16 15.87
N THR A 160 16.93 -38.20 15.92
CA THR A 160 16.39 -37.52 14.72
C THR A 160 16.64 -36.02 14.78
N LEU A 161 16.77 -35.38 13.61
CA LEU A 161 16.83 -33.92 13.48
C LEU A 161 15.50 -33.39 12.96
N THR A 162 14.96 -32.37 13.64
CA THR A 162 13.77 -31.63 13.20
C THR A 162 14.19 -30.22 12.79
N TYR A 163 13.80 -29.81 11.59
CA TYR A 163 14.03 -28.48 11.04
C TYR A 163 12.71 -27.72 10.95
N GLU A 164 12.67 -26.53 11.52
CA GLU A 164 11.55 -25.61 11.36
C GLU A 164 11.96 -24.52 10.37
N TYR A 165 11.24 -24.36 9.26
CA TYR A 165 11.47 -23.27 8.32
C TYR A 165 10.14 -22.62 7.93
N ARG A 166 10.16 -21.30 7.75
CA ARG A 166 8.99 -20.52 7.32
C ARG A 166 9.04 -20.34 5.82
N VAL A 167 7.90 -20.54 5.17
CA VAL A 167 7.73 -20.29 3.73
C VAL A 167 6.66 -19.24 3.48
N PRO A 168 6.78 -18.46 2.39
CA PRO A 168 5.74 -17.53 1.98
C PRO A 168 4.41 -18.27 1.74
N VAL A 169 3.31 -17.67 2.18
CA VAL A 169 1.98 -18.31 2.12
C VAL A 169 1.42 -18.34 0.69
N GLY A 170 1.79 -17.37 -0.15
CA GLY A 170 1.23 -17.18 -1.48
C GLY A 170 0.82 -15.74 -1.76
N VAL A 171 -0.37 -15.59 -2.32
CA VAL A 171 -1.00 -14.30 -2.65
C VAL A 171 -1.93 -13.87 -1.50
N CYS A 172 -1.72 -12.66 -0.98
CA CYS A 172 -2.51 -12.09 0.13
C CYS A 172 -3.54 -11.08 -0.37
N ALA A 173 -4.76 -11.14 0.18
CA ALA A 173 -5.72 -10.04 0.07
C ALA A 173 -5.48 -9.03 1.21
N ILE A 174 -5.21 -7.77 0.86
CA ILE A 174 -4.87 -6.71 1.82
C ILE A 174 -6.02 -5.70 1.85
N ILE A 175 -6.92 -5.85 2.82
CA ILE A 175 -8.07 -4.95 3.00
C ILE A 175 -7.82 -4.03 4.20
N THR A 176 -8.03 -2.72 4.01
CA THR A 176 -7.80 -1.71 5.06
C THR A 176 -8.96 -0.74 5.23
N SER A 177 -9.18 -0.30 6.46
CA SER A 177 -10.20 0.68 6.86
C SER A 177 -9.73 2.12 6.62
N SER A 178 -10.66 3.06 6.75
CA SER A 178 -10.47 4.48 6.43
C SER A 178 -9.88 5.35 7.55
N ASN A 179 -9.71 4.82 8.75
CA ASN A 179 -9.27 5.61 9.91
C ASN A 179 -7.79 6.00 9.87
N MET A 180 -6.93 5.11 9.35
CA MET A 180 -5.48 5.35 9.19
C MET A 180 -4.99 4.73 7.88
N PRO A 181 -5.39 5.29 6.72
CA PRO A 181 -5.31 4.67 5.40
C PRO A 181 -3.90 4.21 5.03
N LEU A 182 -2.93 5.13 4.93
CA LEU A 182 -1.56 4.78 4.57
C LEU A 182 -0.88 3.91 5.63
N TYR A 183 -1.09 4.19 6.91
CA TYR A 183 -0.49 3.43 8.01
C TYR A 183 -0.91 1.96 8.00
N LEU A 184 -2.23 1.68 7.92
CA LEU A 184 -2.74 0.31 7.91
C LEU A 184 -2.35 -0.43 6.63
N LEU A 185 -2.32 0.29 5.51
CA LEU A 185 -1.95 -0.27 4.21
C LEU A 185 -0.48 -0.70 4.22
N THR A 186 0.41 0.21 4.61
CA THR A 186 1.85 -0.05 4.63
C THR A 186 2.24 -1.11 5.65
N ALA A 187 1.56 -1.20 6.81
CA ALA A 187 1.79 -2.26 7.79
C ALA A 187 1.62 -3.66 7.18
N LYS A 188 0.57 -3.84 6.37
CA LYS A 188 0.25 -5.13 5.72
C LYS A 188 1.09 -5.37 4.47
N ILE A 189 1.31 -4.35 3.64
CA ILE A 189 2.14 -4.48 2.43
C ILE A 189 3.59 -4.79 2.79
N ALA A 190 4.17 -4.06 3.76
CA ALA A 190 5.55 -4.28 4.16
C ALA A 190 5.78 -5.71 4.65
N ALA A 191 4.90 -6.24 5.51
CA ALA A 191 4.96 -7.62 5.98
C ALA A 191 4.80 -8.62 4.82
N CYS A 192 3.79 -8.43 3.97
CA CYS A 192 3.51 -9.29 2.82
C CYS A 192 4.75 -9.43 1.92
N LEU A 193 5.32 -8.30 1.51
CA LEU A 193 6.51 -8.29 0.66
C LEU A 193 7.72 -8.88 1.38
N ALA A 194 7.96 -8.54 2.65
CA ALA A 194 9.11 -8.99 3.41
C ALA A 194 9.19 -10.52 3.54
N PHE A 195 8.05 -11.17 3.76
CA PHE A 195 7.97 -12.63 3.85
C PHE A 195 7.75 -13.31 2.49
N GLY A 196 8.11 -12.65 1.38
CA GLY A 196 8.11 -13.24 0.05
C GLY A 196 6.72 -13.52 -0.53
N CYS A 197 5.66 -12.97 0.06
CA CYS A 197 4.30 -13.05 -0.48
C CYS A 197 4.08 -11.93 -1.52
N THR A 198 3.16 -12.16 -2.44
CA THR A 198 2.58 -11.11 -3.29
C THR A 198 1.20 -10.77 -2.74
N GLY A 199 0.60 -9.65 -3.16
CA GLY A 199 -0.73 -9.33 -2.67
C GLY A 199 -1.47 -8.31 -3.51
N VAL A 200 -2.79 -8.29 -3.33
CA VAL A 200 -3.71 -7.33 -3.92
C VAL A 200 -4.28 -6.49 -2.81
N ALA A 201 -4.06 -5.17 -2.88
CA ALA A 201 -4.55 -4.23 -1.89
C ALA A 201 -5.89 -3.62 -2.30
N LYS A 202 -6.86 -3.64 -1.39
CA LYS A 202 -8.13 -2.92 -1.48
C LYS A 202 -8.25 -1.97 -0.29
N PRO A 203 -7.78 -0.71 -0.42
CA PRO A 203 -8.03 0.31 0.58
C PRO A 203 -9.52 0.68 0.63
N SER A 204 -9.92 1.40 1.67
CA SER A 204 -11.28 1.92 1.77
C SER A 204 -11.53 2.96 0.69
N GLU A 205 -12.65 2.81 -0.01
CA GLU A 205 -13.17 3.74 -1.03
C GLU A 205 -13.40 5.17 -0.50
N LEU A 206 -13.50 5.34 0.82
CA LEU A 206 -13.67 6.65 1.45
C LEU A 206 -12.35 7.43 1.59
N THR A 207 -11.21 6.74 1.59
CA THR A 207 -9.90 7.36 1.85
C THR A 207 -8.80 6.62 1.07
N SER A 208 -8.83 6.73 -0.25
CA SER A 208 -7.94 6.00 -1.17
C SER A 208 -6.89 6.87 -1.85
N MET A 209 -6.85 8.18 -1.57
CA MET A 209 -5.94 9.13 -2.26
C MET A 209 -4.47 8.72 -2.08
N THR A 210 -4.06 8.34 -0.87
CA THR A 210 -2.67 7.97 -0.57
C THR A 210 -2.25 6.63 -1.13
N ALA A 211 -3.20 5.73 -1.38
CA ALA A 211 -2.92 4.43 -1.98
C ALA A 211 -2.66 4.51 -3.50
N PHE A 212 -3.03 5.62 -4.16
CA PHE A 212 -3.01 5.74 -5.61
C PHE A 212 -1.62 5.96 -6.22
N ARG A 213 -0.64 6.47 -5.47
CA ARG A 213 0.63 6.89 -6.07
C ARG A 213 1.52 5.70 -6.46
N LYS A 214 1.96 5.71 -7.71
CA LYS A 214 3.07 4.89 -8.23
C LYS A 214 4.41 5.55 -7.87
N PHE A 215 5.39 4.75 -7.48
CA PHE A 215 6.77 5.13 -7.19
C PHE A 215 7.70 4.82 -8.37
#